data_AF-A0ABD0JSW5-F1
#
_entry.id   AF-A0ABD0JSW5-F1
#
_cell.length_a   1.000
_cell.length_b   1.000
_cell.length_c   1.000
_cell.angle_alpha   90.00
_cell.angle_beta   90.00
_cell.angle_gamma   90.00
#
_symmetry.space_group_name_H-M   'P 1'
#
loop_
_entity.id
_entity.type
_entity.pdbx_description
1 polymer ?
#
loop_
_entity_poly.entity_id
_entity_poly.type
_entity_poly.pdbx_seq_one_letter_code
_entity_poly.pdbx_strand_id
1 'polypeptide(L)'
;WRFQHKLRPPVPQYAVLAIIFTLQEDDLVDWNKPILGQVTKLGENYFTWVHQPVDTSLRLFHSDFVEFFSKCPWWMVPIVWVPVTIFLLYSAHATMSTQSVGWNLFGTG
;
A
#
# COMPACT_ATOMS: atom_id res chain seq x y z
N TRP A 1 -20.24 -10.06 -40.23
CA TRP A 1 -19.89 -11.27 -41.02
C TRP A 1 -18.38 -11.30 -41.32
N ARG A 2 -17.43 -11.72 -40.47
CA ARG A 2 -17.26 -13.10 -39.98
C ARG A 2 -15.90 -13.23 -39.24
N PHE A 3 -15.52 -12.39 -38.28
CA PHE A 3 -14.15 -12.50 -37.71
C PHE A 3 -13.96 -12.27 -36.19
N GLN A 4 -15.02 -12.07 -35.38
CA GLN A 4 -14.84 -11.85 -33.92
C GLN A 4 -15.35 -12.97 -33.00
N HIS A 5 -15.94 -14.05 -33.52
CA HIS A 5 -16.43 -15.15 -32.68
C HIS A 5 -15.43 -16.32 -32.52
N LYS A 6 -14.23 -16.26 -33.11
CA LYS A 6 -13.30 -17.41 -33.23
C LYS A 6 -11.97 -17.27 -32.48
N LEU A 7 -11.89 -16.37 -31.49
CA LEU A 7 -10.67 -16.10 -30.71
C LEU A 7 -10.73 -16.56 -29.24
N ARG A 8 -11.77 -17.29 -28.82
CA ARG A 8 -11.66 -18.10 -27.61
C ARG A 8 -11.25 -19.52 -28.01
N PRO A 9 -10.01 -19.98 -27.72
CA PRO A 9 -9.70 -21.40 -27.83
C PRO A 9 -10.71 -22.19 -26.98
N PRO A 10 -11.08 -23.42 -27.36
CA PRO A 10 -11.87 -24.29 -26.48
C PRO A 10 -11.11 -24.40 -25.17
N VAL A 11 -11.71 -23.90 -24.09
CA VAL A 11 -11.09 -23.92 -22.77
C VAL A 11 -10.77 -25.38 -22.48
N PRO A 12 -9.49 -25.75 -22.32
CA PRO A 12 -9.14 -27.13 -22.05
C PRO A 12 -9.86 -27.59 -20.78
N GLN A 13 -10.23 -28.87 -20.71
CA GLN A 13 -11.07 -29.38 -19.61
C GLN A 13 -10.42 -29.13 -18.22
N TYR A 14 -9.10 -29.14 -18.14
CA TYR A 14 -8.34 -28.75 -16.95
C TYR A 14 -8.46 -27.27 -16.59
N ALA A 15 -8.69 -26.38 -17.56
CA ALA A 15 -8.89 -24.95 -17.30
C ALA A 15 -10.32 -24.68 -16.78
N VAL A 16 -11.31 -25.51 -17.12
CA VAL A 16 -12.62 -25.47 -16.45
C VAL A 16 -12.48 -25.87 -14.98
N LEU A 17 -11.70 -26.93 -14.69
CA LEU A 17 -11.36 -27.29 -13.32
C LEU A 17 -10.53 -26.21 -12.62
N ALA A 18 -9.59 -25.57 -13.32
CA ALA A 18 -8.81 -24.46 -12.76
C ALA A 18 -9.71 -23.27 -12.43
N ILE A 19 -10.67 -22.92 -13.31
CA ILE A 19 -11.63 -21.85 -13.05
C ILE A 19 -12.56 -22.21 -11.88
N ILE A 20 -13.08 -23.44 -11.81
CA ILE A 20 -13.90 -23.88 -10.68
C ILE A 20 -13.09 -23.89 -9.38
N PHE A 21 -11.85 -24.36 -9.43
CA PHE A 21 -10.95 -24.39 -8.29
C PHE A 21 -10.59 -22.98 -7.81
N THR A 22 -10.27 -22.05 -8.72
CA THR A 22 -10.03 -20.64 -8.36
C THR A 22 -11.28 -19.96 -7.82
N LEU A 23 -12.45 -20.25 -8.39
CA LEU A 23 -13.74 -19.74 -7.89
C LEU A 23 -14.06 -20.31 -6.50
N GLN A 24 -13.70 -21.56 -6.22
CA GLN A 24 -13.88 -22.21 -4.92
C GLN A 24 -12.92 -21.61 -3.87
N GLU A 25 -11.67 -21.31 -4.25
CA GLU A 25 -10.70 -20.64 -3.38
C GLU A 25 -11.12 -19.20 -3.03
N ASP A 26 -11.66 -18.46 -4.01
CA ASP A 26 -12.18 -17.11 -3.80
C ASP A 26 -13.42 -17.08 -2.88
N ASP A 27 -14.17 -18.19 -2.78
CA ASP A 27 -15.36 -18.34 -1.93
C ASP A 27 -14.99 -18.76 -0.47
N LEU A 28 -13.72 -19.10 -0.20
CA LEU A 28 -13.24 -19.40 1.15
C LEU A 28 -13.01 -18.15 2.00
N VAL A 29 -12.85 -16.98 1.36
CA VAL A 29 -12.52 -15.71 2.03
C VAL A 29 -13.65 -14.72 1.77
N ASP A 30 -14.29 -14.29 2.86
CA ASP A 30 -15.44 -13.39 2.82
C ASP A 30 -14.92 -11.95 2.62
N TRP A 31 -14.83 -11.50 1.36
CA TRP A 31 -14.22 -10.20 0.98
C TRP A 31 -14.91 -8.95 1.54
N ASN A 32 -16.15 -9.08 2.01
CA ASN A 32 -16.91 -8.00 2.67
C ASN A 32 -16.55 -7.82 4.15
N LYS A 33 -15.70 -8.68 4.72
CA LYS A 33 -15.30 -8.68 6.13
C LYS A 33 -13.79 -8.47 6.27
N PRO A 34 -13.33 -7.90 7.41
CA PRO A 34 -11.91 -7.63 7.63
C PRO A 34 -11.10 -8.93 7.65
N ILE A 35 -10.08 -8.98 6.78
CA ILE A 35 -9.32 -10.20 6.46
C ILE A 35 -8.42 -10.65 7.61
N LEU A 36 -7.94 -9.71 8.45
CA LEU A 36 -7.11 -10.04 9.62
C LEU A 36 -7.74 -11.04 10.58
N GLY A 37 -9.06 -11.02 10.75
CA GLY A 37 -9.77 -11.99 11.60
C GLY A 37 -10.01 -13.35 10.95
N GLN A 38 -9.92 -13.43 9.62
CA GLN A 38 -10.15 -14.65 8.83
C GLN A 38 -8.85 -15.40 8.53
N VAL A 39 -7.77 -14.66 8.28
CA VAL A 39 -6.44 -15.22 7.96
C VAL A 39 -5.91 -16.12 9.07
N THR A 40 -6.23 -15.84 10.34
CA THR A 40 -5.82 -16.71 11.47
C THR A 40 -6.40 -18.13 11.39
N LYS A 41 -7.52 -18.33 10.67
CA LYS A 41 -8.17 -19.65 10.53
C LYS A 41 -7.67 -20.44 9.31
N LEU A 42 -6.84 -19.84 8.45
CA LEU A 42 -6.42 -20.42 7.17
C LEU A 42 -5.22 -21.38 7.27
N GLY A 43 -4.51 -21.38 8.39
CA GLY A 43 -3.52 -22.40 8.77
C GLY A 43 -2.56 -22.81 7.64
N GLU A 44 -2.77 -24.01 7.07
CA GLU A 44 -1.88 -24.62 6.08
C GLU A 44 -2.03 -24.06 4.66
N ASN A 45 -3.19 -23.50 4.30
CA ASN A 45 -3.45 -22.96 2.95
C ASN A 45 -2.99 -21.50 2.80
N TYR A 46 -2.51 -20.89 3.89
CA TYR A 46 -2.03 -19.50 3.91
C TYR A 46 -0.90 -19.25 2.91
N PHE A 47 0.08 -20.16 2.86
CA PHE A 47 1.28 -19.94 2.04
C PHE A 47 0.96 -20.00 0.54
N THR A 48 0.06 -20.88 0.11
CA THR A 48 -0.38 -20.97 -1.29
C THR A 48 -1.20 -19.74 -1.69
N TRP A 49 -2.06 -19.26 -0.80
CA TRP A 49 -2.92 -18.10 -1.02
C TRP A 49 -2.15 -16.78 -1.12
N VAL A 50 -1.13 -16.55 -0.27
CA VAL A 50 -0.34 -15.30 -0.28
C VAL A 50 0.41 -15.06 -1.61
N HIS A 51 0.73 -16.13 -2.35
CA HIS A 51 1.45 -16.02 -3.62
C HIS A 51 0.52 -15.86 -4.84
N GLN A 52 -0.80 -15.95 -4.65
CA GLN A 52 -1.75 -15.69 -5.74
C GLN A 52 -1.83 -14.18 -6.00
N PRO A 53 -1.75 -13.73 -7.27
CA PRO A 53 -1.95 -12.33 -7.59
C PRO A 53 -3.43 -11.97 -7.40
N VAL A 54 -3.74 -11.37 -6.25
CA VAL A 54 -5.08 -10.90 -5.93
C VAL A 54 -5.19 -9.41 -6.26
N ASP A 55 -5.81 -9.09 -7.40
CA ASP A 55 -6.05 -7.72 -7.87
C ASP A 55 -7.36 -7.10 -7.34
N THR A 56 -7.76 -7.48 -6.12
CA THR A 56 -9.01 -7.02 -5.51
C THR A 56 -8.72 -6.00 -4.41
N SER A 57 -9.52 -4.94 -4.30
CA SER A 57 -9.40 -3.93 -3.24
C SER A 57 -9.72 -4.52 -1.87
N LEU A 58 -8.73 -5.19 -1.24
CA LEU A 58 -8.84 -5.76 0.09
C LEU A 58 -9.03 -4.67 1.15
N ARG A 59 -10.11 -4.75 1.92
CA ARG A 59 -10.26 -4.03 3.19
C ARG A 59 -9.58 -4.84 4.31
N LEU A 60 -8.35 -4.45 4.63
CA LEU A 60 -7.52 -5.14 5.64
C LEU A 60 -8.01 -4.93 7.07
N PHE A 61 -8.45 -3.71 7.41
CA PHE A 61 -8.84 -3.32 8.76
C PHE A 61 -10.31 -2.89 8.83
N HIS A 62 -10.93 -3.06 10.00
CA HIS A 62 -12.30 -2.59 10.27
C HIS A 62 -12.39 -1.06 10.41
N SER A 63 -11.26 -0.40 10.73
CA SER A 63 -11.20 1.04 10.95
C SER A 63 -10.60 1.77 9.75
N ASP A 64 -11.31 2.79 9.26
CA ASP A 64 -10.90 3.63 8.13
C ASP A 64 -9.57 4.36 8.40
N PHE A 65 -9.24 4.65 9.66
CA PHE A 65 -7.98 5.28 10.03
C PHE A 65 -6.79 4.35 9.79
N VAL A 66 -6.89 3.09 10.23
CA VAL A 66 -5.81 2.10 10.06
C VAL A 66 -5.72 1.67 8.59
N GLU A 67 -6.85 1.66 7.88
CA GLU A 67 -6.87 1.45 6.43
C GLU A 67 -6.14 2.58 5.68
N PHE A 68 -6.29 3.83 6.12
CA PHE A 68 -5.55 4.98 5.59
C PHE A 68 -4.04 4.87 5.85
N PHE A 69 -3.61 4.37 7.01
CA PHE A 69 -2.18 4.12 7.27
C PHE A 69 -1.60 2.99 6.41
N SER A 70 -2.40 2.00 6.03
CA SER A 70 -1.92 0.85 5.25
C SER A 70 -1.86 1.17 3.75
N LYS A 71 -2.80 1.99 3.27
CA LYS A 71 -2.73 2.61 1.95
C LYS A 71 -1.86 3.85 2.06
N CYS A 72 -0.53 3.70 2.19
CA CYS A 72 0.39 4.84 2.06
C CYS A 72 0.42 5.29 0.59
N PRO A 73 -0.34 6.31 0.14
CA PRO A 73 -0.15 6.84 -1.19
C PRO A 73 1.28 7.39 -1.27
N TRP A 74 1.84 7.35 -2.47
CA TRP A 74 3.19 7.87 -2.72
C TRP A 74 3.36 9.35 -2.30
N TRP A 75 2.26 10.11 -2.21
CA TRP A 75 2.22 11.50 -1.71
C TRP A 75 2.37 11.66 -0.20
N MET A 76 2.10 10.65 0.63
CA MET A 76 2.24 10.77 2.08
C MET A 76 3.70 10.99 2.49
N VAL A 77 4.64 10.36 1.78
CA VAL A 77 6.07 10.51 2.02
C VAL A 77 6.50 11.98 1.91
N PRO A 78 6.34 12.68 0.76
CA PRO A 78 6.73 14.07 0.68
C PRO A 78 5.96 14.99 1.64
N ILE A 79 4.68 14.73 1.92
CA ILE A 79 3.89 15.55 2.86
C ILE A 79 4.47 15.51 4.28
N VAL A 80 4.96 14.35 4.74
CA VAL A 80 5.57 14.23 6.07
C VAL A 80 6.99 14.81 6.08
N TRP A 81 7.78 14.54 5.04
CA TRP A 81 9.20 14.91 5.03
C TRP A 81 9.45 16.38 4.68
N VAL A 82 8.64 17.03 3.83
CA VAL A 82 8.85 18.42 3.40
C VAL A 82 8.74 19.43 4.56
N PRO A 83 7.72 19.39 5.43
CA PRO A 83 7.65 20.30 6.58
C PRO A 83 8.80 20.08 7.56
N VAL A 84 9.21 18.83 7.76
CA VAL A 84 10.32 18.46 8.65
C VAL A 84 11.63 19.05 8.13
N THR A 85 11.92 18.92 6.84
CA THR A 85 13.15 19.48 6.26
C THR A 85 13.15 21.00 6.27
N ILE A 86 12.01 21.65 5.97
CA ILE A 86 11.88 23.11 6.05
C ILE A 86 12.09 23.60 7.49
N PHE A 87 11.50 22.92 8.48
CA PHE A 87 11.66 23.29 9.89
C PHE A 87 13.13 23.18 10.33
N LEU A 88 13.80 22.09 9.98
CA LEU A 88 15.21 21.89 10.27
C LEU A 88 16.07 22.97 9.59
N LEU A 89 15.82 23.27 8.31
CA LEU A 89 16.51 24.33 7.57
C LEU A 89 16.30 25.71 8.20
N TYR A 90 15.06 26.05 8.59
CA TYR A 90 14.74 27.31 9.24
C TYR A 90 15.46 27.46 10.59
N SER A 91 15.41 26.42 11.42
CA SER A 91 16.07 26.41 12.73
C SER A 91 17.60 26.56 12.59
N ALA A 92 18.21 25.89 11.60
CA ALA A 92 19.62 26.01 11.30
C ALA A 92 19.97 27.43 10.83
N HIS A 93 19.18 28.00 9.92
CA HIS A 93 19.41 29.34 9.38
C HIS A 93 19.27 30.42 10.47
N ALA A 94 18.26 30.33 11.34
CA ALA A 94 18.07 31.25 12.46
C ALA A 94 19.22 31.17 13.47
N THR A 95 19.78 29.97 13.68
CA THR A 95 20.95 29.79 14.57
C THR A 95 22.21 30.40 13.95
N MET A 96 22.43 30.19 12.66
CA MET A 96 23.59 30.73 11.94
C MET A 96 23.56 32.26 11.82
N SER A 97 22.41 32.87 11.56
CA SER A 97 22.27 34.33 11.49
C SER A 97 22.51 34.99 12.85
N THR A 98 22.09 34.33 13.93
CA THR A 98 22.34 34.82 15.30
C THR A 98 23.84 34.80 15.64
N GLN A 99 24.54 33.73 15.27
CA GLN A 99 25.99 33.61 15.48
C GLN A 99 26.78 34.63 14.67
N SER A 100 26.42 34.87 13.40
CA SER A 100 27.11 35.85 12.56
C SER A 100 26.93 37.28 13.06
N VAL A 101 25.73 37.64 13.51
CA VAL A 101 25.48 38.95 14.15
C VAL A 101 26.25 39.08 15.47
N GLY A 102 26.27 38.03 16.29
CA GLY A 102 27.02 38.01 17.55
C GLY A 102 28.52 38.22 17.35
N TRP A 103 29.10 37.63 16.31
CA TRP A 103 30.53 37.78 16.04
C TRP A 103 30.90 39.20 15.55
N ASN A 104 30.05 39.79 14.70
CA ASN A 104 30.25 41.17 14.21
C ASN A 104 30.21 42.22 15.33
N LEU A 105 29.40 42.00 16.36
CA LEU A 105 29.27 42.89 17.52
C LEU A 105 30.45 42.77 18.49
N PHE A 106 31.15 41.63 18.51
CA PHE A 106 32.30 41.42 19.39
C PHE A 106 33.64 41.88 18.76
N GLY A 107 33.74 41.89 17.43
CA GLY A 107 34.96 42.28 16.70
C GLY A 107 35.11 43.78 16.39
N THR A 108 34.14 44.62 16.77
CA THR A 108 34.12 46.07 16.51
C THR A 108 34.45 46.95 17.73
N GLY A 109 34.98 46.34 18.80
CA GLY A 109 35.42 47.02 20.03
C GLY A 109 36.93 47.21 20.14
#